data_AF-A0A5C5U040-F1
#
_entry.id   AF-A0A5C5U040-F1
#
_cell.length_a   1.000
_cell.length_b   1.000
_cell.length_c   1.000
_cell.angle_alpha   90.00
_cell.angle_beta   90.00
_cell.angle_gamma   90.00
#
_symmetry.space_group_name_H-M   'P 1'
#
loop_
_entity.id
_entity.type
_entity.pdbx_description
1 polymer ?
#
loop_
_entity_poly.entity_id
_entity_poly.type
_entity_poly.pdbx_seq_one_letter_code
_entity_poly.pdbx_strand_id
1 'polypeptide(L)'
;MSSGSSFPVFDWLAGSVRLLGFNAKPDADAFQLLLALGAALVAYALIHRSQKKAAEEGRRIERAKLLHELDREYYDIMSRKCVIETAGPPSACVEESRHQRLEWVLTSKVAWNPQVELEGSGARCVHAINGGRHVRIGPNHYIDTISLHLMLSWSKRVSNGLRLDILSCDDVMEMWRSILPWAKNNRFSYMADLFGMSPTRESDIRAVLSLPLQRERRGPMLWLPGTVRMGGYRLREAPPNGWQGDIASLYHVIHVVVLQALRRQRLEILDYLRQAPADAAMWSGMDAKLRDALIVRSGPEESTGPGQQVI
;
A
#
# COMPACT_ATOMS: atom_id res chain seq x y z
N MET A 1 -39.38 -21.46 60.92
CA MET A 1 -38.32 -21.86 59.96
C MET A 1 -38.71 -21.31 58.60
N SER A 2 -38.24 -20.12 58.22
CA SER A 2 -38.53 -19.51 56.91
C SER A 2 -37.44 -19.89 55.91
N SER A 3 -37.84 -20.61 54.87
CA SER A 3 -37.02 -20.99 53.73
C SER A 3 -36.62 -19.75 52.93
N GLY A 4 -35.35 -19.34 53.03
CA GLY A 4 -34.75 -18.32 52.18
C GLY A 4 -34.32 -18.95 50.86
N SER A 5 -35.16 -18.86 49.84
CA SER A 5 -34.76 -19.10 48.45
C SER A 5 -34.26 -17.78 47.85
N SER A 6 -33.03 -17.40 48.17
CA SER A 6 -32.35 -16.35 47.41
C SER A 6 -32.08 -16.91 46.01
N PHE A 7 -32.80 -16.37 45.02
CA PHE A 7 -32.54 -16.72 43.64
C PHE A 7 -31.10 -16.26 43.30
N PRO A 8 -30.26 -17.12 42.69
CA PRO A 8 -28.85 -16.84 42.43
C PRO A 8 -28.62 -15.59 41.54
N VAL A 9 -29.66 -15.17 40.84
CA VAL A 9 -29.68 -13.93 40.03
C VAL A 9 -29.59 -12.67 40.90
N PHE A 10 -30.18 -12.66 42.09
CA PHE A 10 -30.15 -11.50 42.99
C PHE A 10 -28.78 -11.34 43.66
N ASP A 11 -28.12 -12.44 44.02
CA ASP A 11 -26.75 -12.39 44.56
C ASP A 11 -25.75 -11.93 43.50
N TRP A 12 -25.94 -12.36 42.24
CA TRP A 12 -25.14 -11.89 41.10
C TRP A 12 -25.36 -10.40 40.78
N LEU A 13 -26.62 -9.93 40.84
CA LEU A 13 -26.97 -8.52 40.67
C LEU A 13 -26.43 -7.65 41.81
N ALA A 14 -26.59 -8.08 43.06
CA ALA A 14 -26.06 -7.39 44.24
C ALA A 14 -24.53 -7.32 44.19
N GLY A 15 -23.86 -8.39 43.74
CA GLY A 15 -22.42 -8.40 43.49
C GLY A 15 -21.99 -7.38 42.43
N SER A 16 -22.73 -7.30 41.32
CA SER A 16 -22.46 -6.36 40.22
C SER A 16 -22.67 -4.90 40.62
N VAL A 17 -23.70 -4.62 41.41
CA VAL A 17 -24.02 -3.28 41.95
C VAL A 17 -22.98 -2.83 42.98
N ARG A 18 -22.49 -3.74 43.84
CA ARG A 18 -21.37 -3.47 44.76
C ARG A 18 -20.07 -3.16 44.01
N LEU A 19 -19.80 -3.88 42.92
CA LEU A 19 -18.60 -3.68 42.10
C LEU A 19 -18.60 -2.31 41.40
N LEU A 20 -19.78 -1.74 41.17
CA LEU A 20 -19.99 -0.37 40.67
C LEU A 20 -19.94 0.71 41.78
N GLY A 21 -19.68 0.34 43.03
CA GLY A 21 -19.51 1.28 44.15
C GLY A 21 -20.81 1.69 44.85
N PHE A 22 -21.96 1.07 44.51
CA PHE A 22 -23.23 1.35 45.18
C PHE A 22 -23.42 0.41 46.38
N ASN A 23 -23.48 0.97 47.58
CA ASN A 23 -23.68 0.22 48.81
C ASN A 23 -25.19 0.03 49.06
N ALA A 24 -25.79 -0.97 48.40
CA ALA A 24 -27.19 -1.30 48.62
C ALA A 24 -27.39 -1.90 50.03
N LYS A 25 -28.23 -1.26 50.85
CA LYS A 25 -28.70 -1.85 52.12
C LYS A 25 -29.51 -3.12 51.82
N PRO A 26 -29.49 -4.14 52.71
CA PRO A 26 -30.17 -5.42 52.48
C PRO A 26 -31.70 -5.33 52.36
N ASP A 27 -32.32 -4.18 52.72
CA ASP A 27 -33.75 -3.90 52.56
C ASP A 27 -34.07 -3.01 51.34
N ALA A 28 -33.15 -2.86 50.39
CA ALA A 28 -33.41 -2.06 49.20
C ALA A 28 -34.51 -2.70 48.37
N ASP A 29 -35.67 -2.04 48.28
CA ASP A 29 -36.79 -2.43 47.43
C ASP A 29 -36.30 -2.80 46.03
N ALA A 30 -36.81 -3.90 45.47
CA ALA A 30 -36.45 -4.38 44.13
C ALA A 30 -36.52 -3.28 43.05
N PHE A 31 -37.34 -2.25 43.27
CA PHE A 31 -37.42 -1.06 42.44
C PHE A 31 -36.13 -0.23 42.40
N GLN A 32 -35.43 -0.06 43.53
CA GLN A 32 -34.14 0.65 43.59
C GLN A 32 -33.04 -0.12 42.85
N LEU A 33 -33.05 -1.46 42.95
CA LEU A 33 -32.12 -2.31 42.20
C LEU A 33 -32.38 -2.25 40.69
N LEU A 34 -33.65 -2.24 40.26
CA LEU A 34 -34.03 -2.07 38.84
C LEU A 34 -33.65 -0.69 38.30
N LEU A 35 -33.85 0.38 39.09
CA LEU A 35 -33.41 1.73 38.73
C LEU A 35 -31.89 1.83 38.62
N ALA A 36 -31.15 1.24 39.57
CA ALA A 36 -29.69 1.23 39.53
C ALA A 36 -29.16 0.46 38.31
N LEU A 37 -29.77 -0.68 37.97
CA LEU A 37 -29.44 -1.44 36.77
C LEU A 37 -29.75 -0.65 35.49
N GLY A 38 -30.93 0.00 35.42
CA GLY A 38 -31.30 0.86 34.31
C GLY A 38 -30.33 2.02 34.12
N ALA A 39 -29.96 2.70 35.21
CA ALA A 39 -28.97 3.77 35.19
C ALA A 39 -27.59 3.27 34.74
N ALA A 40 -27.16 2.09 35.21
CA ALA A 40 -25.90 1.47 34.81
C ALA A 40 -25.87 1.13 33.32
N LEU A 41 -26.96 0.58 32.77
CA LEU A 41 -27.09 0.28 31.33
C LEU A 41 -27.06 1.55 30.48
N VAL A 42 -27.75 2.61 30.91
CA VAL A 42 -27.73 3.91 30.22
C VAL A 42 -26.33 4.54 30.27
N ALA A 43 -25.67 4.52 31.44
CA ALA A 43 -24.31 5.01 31.60
C ALA A 43 -23.32 4.23 30.71
N TYR A 44 -23.42 2.90 30.69
CA TYR A 44 -22.62 2.05 29.82
C TYR A 44 -22.85 2.39 28.34
N ALA A 45 -24.11 2.53 27.91
CA ALA A 45 -24.43 2.89 26.53
C ALA A 45 -23.88 4.27 26.14
N LEU A 46 -23.94 5.25 27.03
CA LEU A 46 -23.39 6.60 26.81
C LEU A 46 -21.87 6.59 26.72
N ILE A 47 -21.18 5.89 27.64
CA ILE A 47 -19.72 5.75 27.64
C ILE A 47 -19.27 5.00 26.38
N HIS A 48 -19.93 3.91 26.03
CA HIS A 48 -19.54 3.13 24.86
C HIS A 48 -19.80 3.91 23.55
N ARG A 49 -20.87 4.71 23.48
CA ARG A 49 -21.13 5.61 22.35
C ARG A 49 -20.10 6.74 22.27
N SER A 50 -19.70 7.32 23.40
CA SER A 50 -18.68 8.38 23.43
C SER A 50 -17.29 7.83 23.08
N GLN A 51 -16.93 6.64 23.57
CA GLN A 51 -15.69 5.94 23.21
C GLN A 51 -15.65 5.59 21.72
N LYS A 52 -16.75 5.09 21.15
CA LYS A 52 -16.85 4.83 19.71
C LYS A 52 -16.66 6.12 18.90
N LYS A 53 -17.33 7.20 19.28
CA LYS A 53 -17.21 8.49 18.62
C LYS A 53 -15.78 9.05 18.71
N ALA A 54 -15.17 8.98 19.89
CA ALA A 54 -13.78 9.40 20.10
C ALA A 54 -12.79 8.55 19.28
N ALA A 55 -13.00 7.24 19.18
CA ALA A 55 -12.18 6.35 18.34
C ALA A 55 -12.35 6.65 16.84
N GLU A 56 -13.57 6.97 16.40
CA GLU A 56 -13.83 7.39 15.02
C GLU A 56 -13.19 8.74 14.69
N GLU A 57 -13.28 9.72 15.60
CA GLU A 57 -12.63 11.03 15.46
C GLU A 57 -11.10 10.88 15.48
N GLY A 58 -10.56 10.05 16.36
CA GLY A 58 -9.13 9.73 16.41
C GLY A 58 -8.62 9.15 15.09
N ARG A 59 -9.34 8.16 14.52
CA ARG A 59 -9.01 7.60 13.20
C ARG A 59 -9.07 8.63 12.09
N ARG A 60 -10.05 9.55 12.11
CA ARG A 60 -10.16 10.63 11.11
C ARG A 60 -8.96 11.58 11.18
N ILE A 61 -8.51 11.93 12.38
CA ILE A 61 -7.34 12.79 12.58
C ILE A 61 -6.07 12.07 12.11
N GLU A 62 -5.90 10.79 12.48
CA GLU A 62 -4.75 9.98 12.03
C GLU A 62 -4.71 9.83 10.51
N ARG A 63 -5.86 9.56 9.87
CA ARG A 63 -5.98 9.52 8.40
C ARG A 63 -5.56 10.84 7.76
N ALA A 64 -6.09 11.96 8.24
CA ALA A 64 -5.76 13.29 7.70
C ALA A 64 -4.27 13.62 7.88
N LYS A 65 -3.71 13.31 9.05
CA LYS A 65 -2.28 13.50 9.34
C LYS A 65 -1.41 12.66 8.42
N LEU A 66 -1.71 11.37 8.29
CA LEU A 66 -0.95 10.45 7.44
C LEU A 66 -1.01 10.88 5.97
N LEU A 67 -2.17 11.32 5.47
CA LEU A 67 -2.29 11.84 4.10
C LEU A 67 -1.42 13.07 3.87
N HIS A 68 -1.45 14.03 4.80
CA HIS A 68 -0.61 15.21 4.72
C HIS A 68 0.89 14.88 4.73
N GLU A 69 1.32 13.95 5.59
CA GLU A 69 2.71 13.47 5.62
C GLU A 69 3.10 12.78 4.31
N LEU A 70 2.24 11.92 3.76
CA LEU A 70 2.48 11.21 2.51
C LEU A 70 2.59 12.17 1.32
N ASP A 71 1.74 13.20 1.26
CA ASP A 71 1.81 14.21 0.21
C ASP A 71 3.12 14.99 0.32
N ARG A 72 3.46 15.47 1.51
CA ARG A 72 4.72 16.20 1.76
C ARG A 72 5.93 15.36 1.35
N GLU A 73 5.99 14.10 1.77
CA GLU A 73 7.07 13.18 1.41
C GLU A 73 7.17 12.95 -0.09
N TYR A 74 6.03 12.81 -0.77
CA TYR A 74 6.01 12.67 -2.22
C TYR A 74 6.57 13.92 -2.92
N TYR A 75 6.16 15.12 -2.50
CA TYR A 75 6.70 16.38 -3.03
C TYR A 75 8.20 16.53 -2.77
N ASP A 76 8.66 16.16 -1.57
CA ASP A 76 10.08 16.18 -1.22
C ASP A 76 10.88 15.19 -2.09
N ILE A 77 10.32 14.01 -2.40
CA ILE A 77 10.94 13.05 -3.31
C ILE A 77 10.98 13.59 -4.75
N MET A 78 9.87 14.15 -5.26
CA MET A 78 9.76 14.63 -6.63
C MET A 78 10.62 15.87 -6.92
N SER A 79 10.82 16.72 -5.92
CA SER A 79 11.61 17.95 -6.05
C SER A 79 13.13 17.71 -6.04
N ARG A 80 13.59 16.50 -5.67
CA ARG A 80 15.02 16.16 -5.64
C ARG A 80 15.64 16.19 -7.03
N LYS A 81 16.74 16.92 -7.14
CA LYS A 81 17.63 16.95 -8.30
C LYS A 81 18.51 15.70 -8.31
N CYS A 82 17.99 14.61 -8.85
CA CYS A 82 18.60 13.28 -8.75
C CYS A 82 18.86 12.62 -10.12
N VAL A 83 18.53 13.31 -11.21
CA VAL A 83 18.64 12.79 -12.57
C VAL A 83 19.73 13.56 -13.30
N ILE A 84 20.59 12.84 -14.02
CA ILE A 84 21.66 13.40 -14.82
C ILE A 84 21.49 12.96 -16.27
N GLU A 85 21.50 13.93 -17.18
CA GLU A 85 21.51 13.71 -18.62
C GLU A 85 22.94 13.88 -19.15
N THR A 86 23.51 12.82 -19.73
CA THR A 86 24.86 12.85 -20.33
C THR A 86 24.95 11.94 -21.54
N ALA A 87 25.41 12.48 -22.67
CA ALA A 87 25.53 11.78 -23.95
C ALA A 87 26.68 10.76 -24.02
N GLY A 88 27.45 10.58 -22.95
CA GLY A 88 28.61 9.70 -22.87
C GLY A 88 28.79 9.09 -21.47
N PRO A 89 29.86 8.31 -21.24
CA PRO A 89 30.13 7.72 -19.94
C PRO A 89 30.17 8.83 -18.89
N PRO A 90 29.48 8.67 -17.75
CA PRO A 90 29.32 9.75 -16.79
C PRO A 90 30.69 10.09 -16.20
N SER A 91 31.07 11.37 -16.30
CA SER A 91 32.20 11.91 -15.55
C SER A 91 31.96 11.70 -14.06
N ALA A 92 33.01 11.40 -13.30
CA ALA A 92 32.93 11.23 -11.85
C ALA A 92 32.39 12.49 -11.14
N CYS A 93 32.58 13.66 -11.75
CA CYS A 93 32.02 14.93 -11.29
C CYS A 93 31.13 15.54 -12.38
N VAL A 94 29.88 15.84 -12.03
CA VAL A 94 28.92 16.53 -12.90
C VAL A 94 28.39 17.76 -12.17
N GLU A 95 28.30 18.89 -12.86
CA GLU A 95 27.82 20.13 -12.26
C GLU A 95 26.35 20.02 -11.77
N GLU A 96 26.05 20.57 -10.59
CA GLU A 96 24.71 20.54 -10.00
C GLU A 96 23.63 21.20 -10.90
N SER A 97 24.02 22.16 -11.73
CA SER A 97 23.13 22.82 -12.69
C SER A 97 22.56 21.86 -13.74
N ARG A 98 23.25 20.75 -14.02
CA ARG A 98 22.81 19.69 -14.94
C ARG A 98 21.90 18.65 -14.31
N HIS A 99 21.67 18.73 -12.99
CA HIS A 99 20.81 17.79 -12.30
C HIS A 99 19.35 18.19 -12.50
N GLN A 100 18.57 17.25 -13.04
CA GLN A 100 17.14 17.40 -13.26
C GLN A 100 16.35 16.77 -12.12
N ARG A 101 15.12 17.25 -11.95
CA ARG A 101 14.19 16.73 -10.93
C ARG A 101 13.70 15.34 -11.29
N LEU A 102 13.37 14.54 -10.28
CA LEU A 102 12.79 13.21 -10.47
C LEU A 102 11.51 13.24 -11.30
N GLU A 103 10.68 14.26 -11.13
CA GLU A 103 9.45 14.43 -11.90
C GLU A 103 9.66 14.34 -13.42
N TRP A 104 10.81 14.83 -13.91
CA TRP A 104 11.08 14.87 -15.34
C TRP A 104 11.22 13.48 -15.96
N VAL A 105 11.83 12.52 -15.25
CA VAL A 105 11.98 11.13 -15.75
C VAL A 105 10.69 10.33 -15.73
N LEU A 106 9.65 10.86 -15.08
CA LEU A 106 8.30 10.28 -15.08
C LEU A 106 7.45 10.78 -16.27
N THR A 107 7.94 11.72 -17.06
CA THR A 107 7.27 12.15 -18.30
C THR A 107 7.40 11.13 -19.42
N SER A 108 6.56 11.21 -20.45
CA SER A 108 6.65 10.33 -21.63
C SER A 108 7.92 10.53 -22.46
N LYS A 109 8.71 11.58 -22.19
CA LYS A 109 9.92 11.91 -22.92
C LYS A 109 11.10 11.01 -22.57
N VAL A 110 11.07 10.37 -21.40
CA VAL A 110 12.13 9.49 -20.93
C VAL A 110 11.66 8.04 -21.02
N ALA A 111 12.28 7.30 -21.95
CA ALA A 111 12.10 5.87 -22.08
C ALA A 111 13.03 5.16 -21.08
N TRP A 112 12.43 4.37 -20.19
CA TRP A 112 13.23 3.55 -19.27
C TRP A 112 13.57 2.21 -19.94
N ASN A 113 14.79 1.75 -19.70
CA ASN A 113 15.24 0.42 -20.03
C ASN A 113 14.38 -0.59 -19.25
N PRO A 114 14.02 -1.74 -19.83
CA PRO A 114 13.23 -2.75 -19.13
C PRO A 114 14.01 -3.50 -18.06
N GLN A 115 15.35 -3.50 -18.15
CA GLN A 115 16.26 -4.20 -17.25
C GLN A 115 17.42 -3.27 -16.87
N VAL A 116 17.99 -3.51 -15.69
CA VAL A 116 19.18 -2.81 -15.20
C VAL A 116 20.39 -3.32 -15.97
N GLU A 117 21.29 -2.40 -16.34
CA GLU A 117 22.54 -2.78 -16.97
C GLU A 117 23.40 -3.60 -16.01
N LEU A 118 23.90 -4.74 -16.49
CA LEU A 118 24.80 -5.61 -15.74
C LEU A 118 26.22 -5.47 -16.29
N GLU A 119 27.19 -5.54 -15.41
CA GLU A 119 28.61 -5.68 -15.75
C GLU A 119 28.89 -7.12 -16.24
N GLY A 120 30.05 -7.33 -16.88
CA GLY A 120 30.48 -8.67 -17.32
C GLY A 120 30.59 -9.70 -16.20
N SER A 121 30.63 -9.27 -14.93
CA SER A 121 30.59 -10.10 -13.73
C SER A 121 29.18 -10.59 -13.34
N GLY A 122 28.13 -10.08 -14.00
CA GLY A 122 26.74 -10.28 -13.61
C GLY A 122 26.28 -9.37 -12.45
N ALA A 123 27.16 -8.52 -11.92
CA ALA A 123 26.78 -7.48 -10.96
C ALA A 123 26.07 -6.31 -11.66
N ARG A 124 25.24 -5.56 -10.93
CA ARG A 124 24.57 -4.37 -11.48
C ARG A 124 25.59 -3.26 -11.71
N CYS A 125 25.54 -2.64 -12.89
CA CYS A 125 26.38 -1.50 -13.21
C CYS A 125 25.91 -0.28 -12.42
N VAL A 126 26.79 0.22 -11.56
CA VAL A 126 26.55 1.41 -10.72
C VAL A 126 27.64 2.43 -11.00
N HIS A 127 27.23 3.66 -11.28
CA HIS A 127 28.13 4.76 -11.56
C HIS A 127 28.24 5.66 -10.32
N ALA A 128 29.47 5.91 -9.87
CA ALA A 128 29.72 6.89 -8.82
C ALA A 128 29.82 8.28 -9.45
N ILE A 129 28.82 9.14 -9.20
CA ILE A 129 28.77 10.52 -9.71
C ILE A 129 28.59 11.45 -8.52
N ASN A 130 29.49 12.42 -8.34
CA ASN A 130 29.53 13.32 -7.18
C ASN A 130 29.50 12.58 -5.83
N GLY A 131 30.10 11.39 -5.76
CA GLY A 131 30.06 10.52 -4.57
C GLY A 131 28.74 9.78 -4.34
N GLY A 132 27.70 10.05 -5.13
CA GLY A 132 26.42 9.36 -5.10
C GLY A 132 26.37 8.16 -6.05
N ARG A 133 25.57 7.14 -5.69
CA ARG A 133 25.38 5.92 -6.50
C ARG A 133 24.24 6.12 -7.50
N HIS A 134 24.60 6.15 -8.77
CA HIS A 134 23.66 6.33 -9.87
C HIS A 134 23.55 5.08 -10.73
N VAL A 135 22.36 4.84 -11.26
CA VAL A 135 22.07 3.75 -12.19
C VAL A 135 21.53 4.31 -13.49
N ARG A 136 21.84 3.65 -14.59
CA ARG A 136 21.37 4.08 -15.91
C ARG A 136 19.94 3.61 -16.14
N ILE A 137 19.02 4.55 -16.29
CA ILE A 137 17.60 4.26 -16.55
C ILE A 137 17.25 4.28 -18.02
N GLY A 138 18.02 4.95 -18.87
CA GLY A 138 17.70 5.06 -20.29
C GLY A 138 18.91 5.50 -21.12
N PRO A 139 18.73 5.73 -22.42
CA PRO A 139 19.80 6.28 -23.25
C PRO A 139 20.16 7.66 -22.70
N ASN A 140 21.38 7.81 -22.19
CA ASN A 140 21.94 9.05 -21.65
C ASN A 140 21.35 9.54 -20.31
N HIS A 141 20.58 8.71 -19.61
CA HIS A 141 19.91 9.12 -18.36
C HIS A 141 20.35 8.27 -17.18
N TYR A 142 20.79 8.94 -16.12
CA TYR A 142 21.22 8.34 -14.87
C TYR A 142 20.37 8.88 -13.73
N ILE A 143 20.03 8.03 -12.77
CA ILE A 143 19.27 8.41 -11.59
C ILE A 143 19.96 7.94 -10.32
N ASP A 144 19.91 8.76 -9.29
CA ASP A 144 20.38 8.38 -7.96
C ASP A 144 19.49 7.28 -7.36
N THR A 145 20.16 6.21 -6.91
CA THR A 145 19.54 5.04 -6.30
C THR A 145 18.81 5.36 -4.99
N ILE A 146 19.26 6.35 -4.22
CA ILE A 146 18.63 6.75 -2.95
C ILE A 146 17.23 7.30 -3.22
N SER A 147 17.09 8.14 -4.25
CA SER A 147 15.81 8.72 -4.65
C SER A 147 14.79 7.64 -5.04
N LEU A 148 15.23 6.57 -5.72
CA LEU A 148 14.39 5.42 -6.02
C LEU A 148 14.00 4.61 -4.77
N HIS A 149 14.93 4.42 -3.81
CA HIS A 149 14.63 3.79 -2.53
C HIS A 149 13.61 4.57 -1.70
N LEU A 150 13.68 5.90 -1.71
CA LEU A 150 12.70 6.75 -1.01
C LEU A 150 11.31 6.61 -1.62
N MET A 151 11.22 6.53 -2.96
CA MET A 151 9.94 6.26 -3.62
C MET A 151 9.35 4.90 -3.20
N LEU A 152 10.17 3.84 -3.14
CA LEU A 152 9.71 2.55 -2.65
C LEU A 152 9.28 2.59 -1.18
N SER A 153 10.04 3.30 -0.35
CA SER A 153 9.70 3.51 1.07
C SER A 153 8.38 4.26 1.25
N TRP A 154 8.14 5.28 0.42
CA TRP A 154 6.87 5.99 0.37
C TRP A 154 5.72 5.04 -0.02
N SER A 155 5.89 4.25 -1.08
CA SER A 155 4.86 3.28 -1.51
C SER A 155 4.56 2.22 -0.44
N LYS A 156 5.58 1.82 0.33
CA LYS A 156 5.46 0.92 1.49
C LYS A 156 4.63 1.55 2.61
N ARG A 157 4.82 2.85 2.89
CA ARG A 157 3.99 3.56 3.87
C ARG A 157 2.54 3.65 3.42
N VAL A 158 2.27 3.95 2.16
CA VAL A 158 0.89 3.95 1.60
C VAL A 158 0.26 2.56 1.75
N SER A 159 0.98 1.51 1.32
CA SER A 159 0.53 0.12 1.42
C SER A 159 0.26 -0.31 2.88
N ASN A 160 1.13 0.09 3.82
CA ASN A 160 0.93 -0.18 5.24
C ASN A 160 -0.26 0.60 5.81
N GLY A 161 -0.46 1.86 5.40
CA GLY A 161 -1.63 2.65 5.76
C GLY A 161 -2.95 1.99 5.35
N LEU A 162 -2.99 1.38 4.16
CA LEU A 162 -4.11 0.55 3.71
C LEU A 162 -4.29 -0.72 4.56
N ARG A 163 -3.19 -1.44 4.85
CA ARG A 163 -3.24 -2.70 5.62
C ARG A 163 -3.68 -2.51 7.06
N LEU A 164 -3.36 -1.36 7.64
CA LEU A 164 -3.73 -0.98 9.01
C LEU A 164 -5.12 -0.33 9.10
N ASP A 165 -5.86 -0.23 7.98
CA ASP A 165 -7.18 0.40 7.90
C ASP A 165 -7.20 1.87 8.36
N ILE A 166 -6.05 2.55 8.25
CA ILE A 166 -5.92 4.00 8.49
C ILE A 166 -6.30 4.74 7.21
N LEU A 167 -5.82 4.26 6.07
CA LEU A 167 -6.19 4.74 4.74
C LEU A 167 -7.27 3.85 4.14
N SER A 168 -8.26 4.49 3.52
CA SER A 168 -9.23 3.80 2.69
C SER A 168 -8.72 3.62 1.27
N CYS A 169 -9.30 2.68 0.52
CA CYS A 169 -8.98 2.52 -0.91
C CYS A 169 -9.33 3.76 -1.73
N ASP A 170 -10.35 4.54 -1.32
CA ASP A 170 -10.72 5.79 -1.98
C ASP A 170 -9.62 6.86 -1.80
N ASP A 171 -8.97 6.93 -0.63
CA ASP A 171 -7.83 7.85 -0.43
C ASP A 171 -6.68 7.54 -1.40
N VAL A 172 -6.33 6.26 -1.51
CA VAL A 172 -5.23 5.83 -2.39
C VAL A 172 -5.58 6.04 -3.86
N MET A 173 -6.86 5.90 -4.22
CA MET A 173 -7.34 6.27 -5.56
C MET A 173 -7.16 7.77 -5.83
N GLU A 174 -7.42 8.66 -4.88
CA GLU A 174 -7.18 10.11 -5.08
C GLU A 174 -5.70 10.45 -5.29
N MET A 175 -4.79 9.61 -4.77
CA MET A 175 -3.34 9.71 -4.98
C MET A 175 -2.88 9.15 -6.34
N TRP A 176 -3.78 8.80 -7.27
CA TRP A 176 -3.44 8.12 -8.53
C TRP A 176 -2.39 8.85 -9.36
N ARG A 177 -2.37 10.19 -9.35
CA ARG A 177 -1.39 11.00 -10.09
C ARG A 177 0.04 10.80 -9.61
N SER A 178 0.20 10.43 -8.34
CA SER A 178 1.49 10.13 -7.72
C SER A 178 1.92 8.67 -7.91
N ILE A 179 0.95 7.78 -8.12
CA ILE A 179 1.15 6.33 -8.16
C ILE A 179 1.33 5.83 -9.60
N LEU A 180 0.39 6.15 -10.49
CA LEU A 180 0.34 5.57 -11.84
C LEU A 180 1.48 5.95 -12.80
N PRO A 181 2.21 7.07 -12.64
CA PRO A 181 3.40 7.29 -13.45
C PRO A 181 4.41 6.16 -13.35
N TRP A 182 4.49 5.46 -12.22
CA TRP A 182 5.43 4.35 -12.01
C TRP A 182 5.00 3.04 -12.69
N ALA A 183 3.74 2.95 -13.14
CA ALA A 183 3.17 1.79 -13.83
C ALA A 183 3.41 1.78 -15.36
N LYS A 184 4.14 2.76 -15.89
CA LYS A 184 4.25 3.03 -17.33
C LYS A 184 5.68 3.02 -17.82
N ASN A 185 5.86 2.86 -19.13
CA ASN A 185 7.15 3.04 -19.82
C ASN A 185 8.29 2.21 -19.20
N ASN A 186 8.01 0.96 -18.83
CA ASN A 186 8.97 0.02 -18.21
C ASN A 186 9.55 0.43 -16.85
N ARG A 187 9.01 1.46 -16.20
CA ARG A 187 9.50 1.94 -14.90
C ARG A 187 9.31 0.91 -13.81
N PHE A 188 8.17 0.24 -13.81
CA PHE A 188 7.89 -0.78 -12.82
C PHE A 188 8.84 -1.97 -13.04
N SER A 189 8.98 -2.44 -14.28
CA SER A 189 9.91 -3.51 -14.68
C SER A 189 11.34 -3.21 -14.23
N TYR A 190 11.82 -2.00 -14.52
CA TYR A 190 13.15 -1.56 -14.12
C TYR A 190 13.32 -1.54 -12.60
N MET A 191 12.34 -0.98 -11.88
CA MET A 191 12.35 -0.96 -10.41
C MET A 191 12.29 -2.37 -9.82
N ALA A 192 11.57 -3.29 -10.45
CA ALA A 192 11.51 -4.68 -10.05
C ALA A 192 12.82 -5.42 -10.32
N ASP A 193 13.51 -5.13 -11.41
CA ASP A 193 14.84 -5.70 -11.67
C ASP A 193 15.91 -5.11 -10.74
N LEU A 194 15.81 -3.80 -10.42
CA LEU A 194 16.75 -3.10 -9.55
C LEU A 194 16.56 -3.41 -8.06
N PHE A 195 15.32 -3.55 -7.58
CA PHE A 195 15.03 -3.73 -6.15
C PHE A 195 14.39 -5.08 -5.81
N GLY A 196 13.81 -5.74 -6.80
CA GLY A 196 13.48 -7.16 -6.67
C GLY A 196 14.74 -8.00 -6.60
N MET A 197 14.54 -9.23 -6.15
CA MET A 197 15.61 -10.21 -6.10
C MET A 197 15.82 -10.70 -7.52
N SER A 198 16.99 -10.42 -8.11
CA SER A 198 17.40 -11.11 -9.32
C SER A 198 17.32 -12.63 -9.07
N PRO A 199 17.05 -13.46 -10.08
CA PRO A 199 17.01 -14.92 -9.91
C PRO A 199 18.27 -15.48 -9.21
N THR A 200 19.41 -14.80 -9.32
CA THR A 200 20.66 -15.07 -8.59
C THR A 200 20.59 -14.87 -7.07
N ARG A 201 19.79 -13.94 -6.56
CA ARG A 201 19.62 -13.73 -5.11
C ARG A 201 18.61 -14.69 -4.50
N GLU A 202 17.70 -15.22 -5.31
CA GLU A 202 16.70 -16.19 -4.86
C GLU A 202 17.33 -17.55 -4.51
N SER A 203 18.43 -17.93 -5.17
CA SER A 203 19.25 -19.10 -4.79
C SER A 203 19.99 -18.87 -3.48
N ASP A 204 20.58 -17.68 -3.28
CA ASP A 204 21.33 -17.36 -2.06
C ASP A 204 20.41 -17.27 -0.84
N ILE A 205 19.21 -16.72 -0.99
CA ILE A 205 18.23 -16.63 0.09
C ILE A 205 17.54 -17.96 0.35
N ARG A 206 17.31 -18.81 -0.67
CA ARG A 206 16.93 -20.21 -0.44
C ARG A 206 18.02 -20.98 0.31
N ALA A 207 19.29 -20.73 0.04
CA ALA A 207 20.40 -21.31 0.79
C ALA A 207 20.39 -20.85 2.25
N VAL A 208 20.15 -19.55 2.52
CA VAL A 208 20.05 -19.02 3.89
C VAL A 208 18.79 -19.53 4.63
N LEU A 209 17.65 -19.63 3.95
CA LEU A 209 16.40 -20.15 4.50
C LEU A 209 16.40 -21.68 4.69
N SER A 210 17.35 -22.39 4.06
CA SER A 210 17.59 -23.81 4.28
C SER A 210 18.42 -24.09 5.55
N LEU A 211 18.93 -23.06 6.21
CA LEU A 211 19.58 -23.20 7.51
C LEU A 211 18.52 -23.51 8.59
N PRO A 212 18.72 -24.53 9.44
CA PRO A 212 17.74 -24.89 10.46
C PRO A 212 17.55 -23.74 11.45
N LEU A 213 16.33 -23.21 11.52
CA LEU A 213 15.91 -22.22 12.51
C LEU A 213 16.16 -22.77 13.92
N GLN A 214 17.14 -22.18 14.60
CA GLN A 214 17.45 -22.48 15.99
C GLN A 214 16.23 -22.11 16.84
N ARG A 215 15.58 -23.15 17.38
CA ARG A 215 14.28 -23.12 18.02
C ARG A 215 14.40 -22.52 19.43
N GLU A 216 14.24 -21.21 19.57
CA GLU A 216 13.98 -20.62 20.90
C GLU A 216 12.49 -20.76 21.28
N ARG A 217 12.29 -21.35 22.46
CA ARG A 217 11.01 -21.69 23.09
C ARG A 217 10.14 -20.44 23.28
N ARG A 218 8.90 -20.47 22.79
CA ARG A 218 7.78 -19.67 23.32
C ARG A 218 6.67 -20.60 23.79
N GLY A 219 6.23 -20.38 25.03
CA GLY A 219 5.21 -21.16 25.73
C GLY A 219 3.80 -21.00 25.14
N PRO A 220 2.84 -21.80 25.62
CA PRO A 220 1.52 -21.93 25.02
C PRO A 220 0.65 -20.71 25.36
N MET A 221 0.21 -19.97 24.34
CA MET A 221 -0.79 -18.92 24.47
C MET A 221 -2.17 -19.51 24.22
N LEU A 222 -3.02 -19.45 25.25
CA LEU A 222 -4.42 -19.89 25.27
C LEU A 222 -5.24 -19.14 24.22
N TRP A 223 -5.96 -19.89 23.40
CA TRP A 223 -6.91 -19.39 22.41
C TRP A 223 -8.24 -19.04 23.10
N LEU A 224 -8.70 -17.80 22.92
CA LEU A 224 -10.08 -17.40 23.20
C LEU A 224 -10.87 -17.35 21.86
N PRO A 225 -12.05 -17.97 21.78
CA PRO A 225 -12.87 -17.93 20.57
C PRO A 225 -13.83 -16.74 20.59
N GLY A 226 -13.97 -16.08 19.43
CA GLY A 226 -15.16 -15.31 19.11
C GLY A 226 -15.03 -13.80 19.21
N THR A 227 -14.51 -13.17 18.16
CA THR A 227 -15.00 -11.86 17.72
C THR A 227 -15.33 -11.87 16.23
N VAL A 228 -16.48 -11.29 15.99
CA VAL A 228 -17.27 -11.21 14.77
C VAL A 228 -16.46 -10.64 13.60
N ARG A 229 -16.45 -11.38 12.49
CA ARG A 229 -16.07 -10.88 11.16
C ARG A 229 -17.00 -9.72 10.77
N MET A 230 -16.48 -8.50 10.76
CA MET A 230 -16.96 -7.46 9.83
C MET A 230 -16.08 -7.49 8.58
N GLY A 231 -16.72 -7.38 7.42
CA GLY A 231 -16.11 -7.57 6.10
C GLY A 231 -15.06 -6.52 5.76
N GLY A 232 -13.84 -6.76 6.20
CA GLY A 232 -12.64 -6.22 5.55
C GLY A 232 -12.34 -7.07 4.31
N TYR A 233 -12.19 -6.42 3.16
CA TYR A 233 -11.72 -7.06 1.94
C TYR A 233 -10.44 -7.85 2.24
N ARG A 234 -10.48 -9.17 2.11
CA ARG A 234 -9.25 -9.97 2.00
C ARG A 234 -8.67 -9.67 0.62
N LEU A 235 -7.82 -8.65 0.51
CA LEU A 235 -6.86 -8.50 -0.58
C LEU A 235 -5.97 -9.75 -0.61
N ARG A 236 -6.46 -10.78 -1.27
CA ARG A 236 -5.78 -12.07 -1.43
C ARG A 236 -5.35 -12.20 -2.88
N GLU A 237 -4.53 -11.27 -3.33
CA GLU A 237 -3.64 -11.49 -4.46
C GLU A 237 -2.25 -11.16 -3.93
N ALA A 238 -1.54 -12.22 -3.53
CA ALA A 238 -0.12 -12.11 -3.32
C ALA A 238 0.50 -11.58 -4.64
N PRO A 239 1.56 -10.76 -4.57
CA PRO A 239 2.36 -10.48 -5.76
C PRO A 239 2.67 -11.80 -6.48
N PRO A 240 2.83 -11.81 -7.81
CA PRO A 240 3.27 -13.01 -8.53
C PRO A 240 4.46 -13.65 -7.81
N ASN A 241 4.46 -14.99 -7.71
CA ASN A 241 5.49 -15.75 -6.99
C ASN A 241 6.88 -15.27 -7.44
N GLY A 242 7.65 -14.64 -6.53
CA GLY A 242 8.99 -14.10 -6.80
C GLY A 242 9.17 -12.63 -6.42
N TRP A 243 8.09 -11.86 -6.25
CA TRP A 243 8.21 -10.43 -5.94
C TRP A 243 8.18 -10.20 -4.42
N GLN A 244 9.36 -10.07 -3.83
CA GLN A 244 9.55 -9.85 -2.39
C GLN A 244 10.08 -8.43 -2.10
N GLY A 245 9.89 -7.96 -0.87
CA GLY A 245 10.44 -6.69 -0.40
C GLY A 245 9.60 -5.47 -0.81
N ASP A 246 10.26 -4.33 -1.01
CA ASP A 246 9.60 -3.03 -1.13
C ASP A 246 8.87 -2.85 -2.48
N ILE A 247 9.28 -3.57 -3.53
CA ILE A 247 8.59 -3.54 -4.85
C ILE A 247 7.16 -4.08 -4.79
N ALA A 248 6.89 -5.05 -3.90
CA ALA A 248 5.55 -5.60 -3.70
C ALA A 248 4.56 -4.54 -3.18
N SER A 249 5.06 -3.57 -2.41
CA SER A 249 4.22 -2.48 -1.91
C SER A 249 3.80 -1.52 -3.02
N LEU A 250 4.74 -1.19 -3.93
CA LEU A 250 4.43 -0.39 -5.12
C LEU A 250 3.39 -1.09 -6.00
N TYR A 251 3.57 -2.39 -6.26
CA TYR A 251 2.59 -3.19 -7.00
C TYR A 251 1.21 -3.16 -6.34
N HIS A 252 1.14 -3.39 -5.03
CA HIS A 252 -0.12 -3.39 -4.28
C HIS A 252 -0.85 -2.06 -4.40
N VAL A 253 -0.14 -0.94 -4.27
CA VAL A 253 -0.72 0.40 -4.35
C VAL A 253 -1.22 0.71 -5.78
N ILE A 254 -0.43 0.37 -6.81
CA ILE A 254 -0.87 0.47 -8.22
C ILE A 254 -2.13 -0.36 -8.46
N HIS A 255 -2.14 -1.61 -7.99
CA HIS A 255 -3.26 -2.53 -8.17
C HIS A 255 -4.55 -1.98 -7.53
N VAL A 256 -4.47 -1.44 -6.32
CA VAL A 256 -5.62 -0.81 -5.64
C VAL A 256 -6.17 0.36 -6.44
N VAL A 257 -5.30 1.24 -6.97
CA VAL A 257 -5.75 2.38 -7.79
C VAL A 257 -6.49 1.90 -9.04
N VAL A 258 -5.92 0.95 -9.78
CA VAL A 258 -6.52 0.45 -11.02
C VAL A 258 -7.86 -0.23 -10.75
N LEU A 259 -7.92 -1.09 -9.73
CA LEU A 259 -9.13 -1.81 -9.35
C LEU A 259 -10.24 -0.84 -8.92
N GLN A 260 -9.91 0.19 -8.13
CA GLN A 260 -10.89 1.19 -7.70
C GLN A 260 -11.35 2.07 -8.86
N ALA A 261 -10.45 2.47 -9.76
CA ALA A 261 -10.80 3.23 -10.95
C ALA A 261 -11.83 2.49 -11.82
N LEU A 262 -11.66 1.18 -12.01
CA LEU A 262 -12.63 0.33 -12.72
C LEU A 262 -13.96 0.23 -11.97
N ARG A 263 -13.93 -0.04 -10.67
CA ARG A 263 -15.15 -0.16 -9.85
C ARG A 263 -15.98 1.12 -9.82
N ARG A 264 -15.31 2.28 -9.77
CA ARG A 264 -15.93 3.60 -9.70
C ARG A 264 -16.14 4.25 -11.07
N GLN A 265 -15.73 3.59 -12.15
CA GLN A 265 -15.79 4.11 -13.52
C GLN A 265 -15.15 5.51 -13.68
N ARG A 266 -13.99 5.73 -13.03
CA ARG A 266 -13.25 7.00 -13.10
C ARG A 266 -12.53 7.11 -14.43
N LEU A 267 -13.21 7.64 -15.44
CA LEU A 267 -12.75 7.68 -16.83
C LEU A 267 -11.38 8.34 -16.98
N GLU A 268 -11.08 9.39 -16.22
CA GLU A 268 -9.81 10.10 -16.31
C GLU A 268 -8.61 9.22 -15.92
N ILE A 269 -8.79 8.29 -14.97
CA ILE A 269 -7.75 7.35 -14.55
C ILE A 269 -7.60 6.25 -15.61
N LEU A 270 -8.71 5.75 -16.13
CA LEU A 270 -8.72 4.71 -17.16
C LEU A 270 -8.12 5.22 -18.48
N ASP A 271 -8.43 6.45 -18.87
CA ASP A 271 -7.85 7.10 -20.04
C ASP A 271 -6.36 7.38 -19.83
N TYR A 272 -5.95 7.78 -18.63
CA TYR A 272 -4.52 7.85 -18.30
C TYR A 272 -3.86 6.49 -18.55
N LEU A 273 -4.39 5.39 -18.02
CA LEU A 273 -3.80 4.06 -18.21
C LEU A 273 -3.65 3.66 -19.68
N ARG A 274 -4.53 4.13 -20.57
CA ARG A 274 -4.50 3.87 -22.02
C ARG A 274 -3.46 4.69 -22.79
N GLN A 275 -3.11 5.88 -22.33
CA GLN A 275 -2.26 6.83 -23.07
C GLN A 275 -0.78 6.46 -23.23
N ALA A 276 -0.29 5.40 -22.58
CA ALA A 276 1.12 5.01 -22.65
C ALA A 276 1.26 3.49 -22.69
N PRO A 277 2.35 2.97 -23.29
CA PRO A 277 2.61 1.54 -23.29
C PRO A 277 2.63 1.03 -21.85
N ALA A 278 1.73 0.07 -21.65
CA ALA A 278 1.55 -0.69 -20.45
C ALA A 278 2.85 -1.47 -20.11
N ASP A 279 3.36 -1.33 -18.88
CA ASP A 279 4.54 -2.07 -18.42
C ASP A 279 4.23 -3.58 -18.28
N ALA A 280 4.74 -4.40 -19.19
CA ALA A 280 4.37 -5.81 -19.32
C ALA A 280 4.57 -6.60 -18.02
N ALA A 281 5.61 -6.32 -17.23
CA ALA A 281 5.82 -7.03 -15.96
C ALA A 281 4.72 -6.69 -14.95
N MET A 282 4.37 -5.40 -14.82
CA MET A 282 3.31 -4.96 -13.93
C MET A 282 1.96 -5.58 -14.32
N TRP A 283 1.62 -5.55 -15.61
CA TRP A 283 0.36 -6.11 -16.08
C TRP A 283 0.33 -7.63 -16.04
N SER A 284 1.46 -8.32 -16.26
CA SER A 284 1.51 -9.80 -16.21
C SER A 284 1.05 -10.36 -14.87
N GLY A 285 1.25 -9.60 -13.77
CA GLY A 285 0.78 -9.96 -12.44
C GLY A 285 -0.70 -9.67 -12.15
N MET A 286 -1.35 -8.81 -12.95
CA MET A 286 -2.77 -8.48 -12.76
C MET A 286 -3.68 -9.57 -13.36
N ASP A 287 -4.85 -9.78 -12.75
CA ASP A 287 -5.87 -10.72 -13.25
C ASP A 287 -6.13 -10.46 -14.75
N ALA A 288 -6.17 -11.53 -15.55
CA ALA A 288 -6.47 -11.47 -16.97
C ALA A 288 -7.77 -10.69 -17.25
N LYS A 289 -8.78 -10.82 -16.37
CA LYS A 289 -10.03 -10.06 -16.49
C LYS A 289 -9.85 -8.55 -16.32
N LEU A 290 -8.95 -8.13 -15.42
CA LEU A 290 -8.62 -6.71 -15.22
C LEU A 290 -7.84 -6.16 -16.40
N ARG A 291 -6.90 -6.93 -16.93
CA ARG A 291 -6.18 -6.59 -18.16
C ARG A 291 -7.12 -6.44 -19.34
N ASP A 292 -8.01 -7.40 -19.57
CA ASP A 292 -8.95 -7.40 -20.69
C ASP A 292 -9.94 -6.23 -20.62
N ALA A 293 -10.35 -5.84 -19.40
CA ALA A 293 -11.20 -4.67 -19.18
C ALA A 293 -10.50 -3.32 -19.49
N LEU A 294 -9.16 -3.29 -19.41
CA LEU A 294 -8.35 -2.10 -19.68
C LEU A 294 -7.84 -2.07 -21.13
N ILE A 295 -7.62 -3.23 -21.74
CA ILE A 295 -7.15 -3.44 -23.12
C ILE A 295 -8.34 -3.51 -24.11
N VAL A 296 -9.46 -2.82 -23.84
CA VAL A 296 -10.59 -2.78 -24.77
C VAL A 296 -10.21 -2.02 -26.06
N ARG A 297 -9.94 -2.80 -27.11
CA ARG A 297 -9.91 -2.49 -28.55
C ARG A 297 -9.18 -1.20 -28.96
N SER A 298 -7.86 -1.24 -29.00
CA SER A 298 -7.15 -0.70 -30.17
C SER A 298 -7.29 -1.73 -31.30
N GLY A 299 -8.49 -1.86 -31.87
CA GLY A 299 -8.64 -2.56 -33.15
C GLY A 299 -7.82 -1.79 -34.19
N PRO A 300 -7.16 -2.47 -35.14
CA PRO A 300 -6.64 -1.75 -36.30
C PRO A 300 -7.84 -1.04 -36.93
N GLU A 301 -7.77 0.27 -37.09
CA GLU A 301 -8.64 0.94 -38.04
C GLU A 301 -8.33 0.29 -39.40
N GLU A 302 -9.19 -0.64 -39.80
CA GLU A 302 -9.30 -1.08 -41.19
C GLU A 302 -9.52 0.17 -42.02
N SER A 303 -8.45 0.67 -42.63
CA SER A 303 -8.51 1.58 -43.76
C SER A 303 -9.14 0.84 -44.95
N THR A 304 -10.45 0.61 -44.90
CA THR A 304 -11.26 0.30 -46.08
C THR A 304 -11.71 1.62 -46.68
N GLY A 305 -10.77 2.31 -47.34
CA GLY A 305 -11.12 3.34 -48.30
C GLY A 305 -11.74 2.67 -49.53
N PRO A 306 -12.98 3.03 -49.95
CA PRO A 306 -13.53 2.53 -51.20
C PRO A 306 -12.75 3.16 -52.36
N GLY A 307 -12.53 2.34 -53.38
CA GLY A 307 -11.71 2.69 -54.53
C GLY A 307 -12.19 3.93 -55.28
N GLN A 308 -11.22 4.57 -55.94
CA GLN A 308 -11.48 5.40 -57.10
C GLN A 308 -10.39 5.13 -58.13
N GLN A 309 -10.62 4.10 -58.96
CA GLN A 309 -10.17 4.10 -60.35
C GLN A 309 -11.27 4.77 -61.16
N VAL A 310 -11.01 5.94 -61.75
CA VAL A 310 -11.61 6.39 -63.02
C VAL A 310 -10.65 7.41 -63.68
N ILE A 311 -10.06 6.96 -64.79
CA ILE A 311 -9.39 7.66 -65.91
C ILE A 311 -8.10 8.43 -65.59
#